data_AF-A0A0R3N2V4-F1
#
_entry.id   AF-A0A0R3N2V4-F1
#
_cell.length_a   1.000
_cell.length_b   1.000
_cell.length_c   1.000
_cell.angle_alpha   90.00
_cell.angle_beta   90.00
_cell.angle_gamma   90.00
#
_symmetry.space_group_name_H-M   'P 1'
#
loop_
_entity.id
_entity.type
_entity.pdbx_description
1 polymer ?
#
loop_
_entity_poly.entity_id
_entity_poly.type
_entity_poly.pdbx_seq_one_letter_code
_entity_poly.pdbx_strand_id
1 'polypeptide(L)'
;MFGYEYTYKLGPSMTREEFIAECKLRLEAGEDIEAIVRFLRASACSKIDSIAVLNRASGIGLAKAKEVVHFSATWADRKASDEKFHEDIVDALTSEWPT
;
A
#
# COMPACT_ATOMS: atom_id res chain seq x y z
N MET A 1 12.35 22.86 -3.04
CA MET A 1 11.77 21.85 -3.94
C MET A 1 12.73 20.67 -3.96
N PHE A 2 12.60 19.73 -3.02
CA PHE A 2 13.51 18.58 -2.93
C PHE A 2 12.84 17.39 -3.63
N GLY A 3 13.24 17.16 -4.88
CA GLY A 3 12.93 15.95 -5.63
C GLY A 3 13.81 14.82 -5.12
N TYR A 4 13.27 13.94 -4.29
CA TYR A 4 13.89 12.66 -3.99
C TYR A 4 13.37 11.65 -5.00
N GLU A 5 14.14 11.43 -6.08
CA GLU A 5 13.94 10.28 -6.97
C GLU A 5 14.38 9.02 -6.23
N TYR A 6 13.42 8.37 -5.58
CA TYR A 6 13.63 7.06 -4.95
C TYR A 6 13.34 5.96 -5.97
N THR A 7 14.38 5.52 -6.68
CA THR A 7 14.33 4.36 -7.59
C THR A 7 14.43 3.05 -6.80
N TYR A 8 13.45 2.75 -5.95
CA TYR A 8 13.33 1.42 -5.35
C TYR A 8 12.67 0.47 -6.36
N LYS A 9 13.40 -0.56 -6.79
CA LYS A 9 12.85 -1.66 -7.58
C LYS A 9 11.87 -2.46 -6.73
N LEU A 10 10.58 -2.33 -7.00
CA LEU A 10 9.51 -3.10 -6.37
C LEU A 10 9.29 -4.38 -7.18
N GLY A 11 10.04 -5.45 -6.87
CA GLY A 11 9.94 -6.73 -7.61
C GLY A 11 10.42 -6.64 -9.08
N PRO A 12 10.45 -7.76 -9.83
CA PRO A 12 11.08 -7.78 -11.14
C PRO A 12 10.17 -7.11 -12.18
N SER A 13 10.48 -5.84 -12.48
CA SER A 13 10.44 -5.16 -13.80
C SER A 13 9.73 -3.81 -13.85
N MET A 14 9.08 -3.31 -12.80
CA MET A 14 8.42 -2.00 -12.83
C MET A 14 8.90 -1.06 -11.71
N THR A 15 9.18 0.17 -12.09
CA THR A 15 9.43 1.34 -11.23
C THR A 15 8.11 1.85 -10.66
N ARG A 16 8.19 2.69 -9.62
CA ARG A 16 7.01 3.29 -8.99
C ARG A 16 6.22 4.14 -9.99
N GLU A 17 6.91 4.85 -10.87
CA GLU A 17 6.34 5.71 -11.91
C GLU A 17 5.58 4.88 -12.94
N GLU A 18 6.12 3.74 -13.35
CA GLU A 18 5.44 2.79 -14.24
C GLU A 18 4.19 2.20 -13.58
N PHE A 19 4.26 1.86 -12.29
CA PHE A 19 3.08 1.44 -11.54
C PHE A 19 2.01 2.53 -11.46
N ILE A 20 2.40 3.80 -11.26
CA ILE A 20 1.46 4.93 -11.23
C ILE A 20 0.80 5.10 -12.60
N ALA A 21 1.57 5.05 -13.68
CA ALA A 21 1.05 5.18 -15.04
C ALA A 21 0.08 4.05 -15.38
N GLU A 22 0.44 2.80 -15.09
CA GLU A 22 -0.41 1.63 -15.32
C GLU A 22 -1.71 1.70 -14.49
N CYS A 23 -1.62 2.09 -13.22
CA CYS A 23 -2.82 2.24 -12.38
C CYS A 23 -3.74 3.35 -12.89
N LYS A 24 -3.20 4.44 -13.44
CA LYS A 24 -4.01 5.51 -14.06
C LYS A 24 -4.76 5.00 -15.29
N LEU A 25 -4.07 4.27 -16.18
CA LEU A 25 -4.70 3.69 -17.36
C LEU A 25 -5.87 2.76 -16.99
N ARG A 26 -5.68 1.93 -15.96
CA ARG A 26 -6.72 1.05 -15.43
C ARG A 26 -7.92 1.81 -14.87
N LEU A 27 -7.68 2.87 -14.08
CA LEU A 27 -8.74 3.75 -13.58
C LEU A 27 -9.52 4.42 -14.71
N GLU A 28 -8.81 4.92 -15.72
CA GLU A 28 -9.41 5.55 -16.91
C GLU A 28 -10.22 4.55 -17.75
N ALA A 29 -9.81 3.29 -17.76
CA ALA A 29 -10.56 2.18 -18.36
C ALA A 29 -11.77 1.74 -17.52
N GLY A 30 -11.98 2.30 -16.33
CA GLY A 30 -13.10 1.98 -15.44
C GLY A 30 -12.86 0.76 -14.54
N GLU A 31 -11.62 0.28 -14.40
CA GLU A 31 -11.31 -0.74 -13.39
C GLU A 31 -11.57 -0.18 -11.97
N ASP A 32 -12.16 -1.01 -11.12
CA ASP A 32 -12.38 -0.64 -9.73
C ASP A 32 -11.08 -0.67 -8.91
N ILE A 33 -11.11 -0.03 -7.74
CA ILE A 33 -9.94 0.10 -6.88
C ILE A 33 -9.45 -1.26 -6.37
N GLU A 34 -10.33 -2.23 -6.11
CA GLU A 34 -9.91 -3.55 -5.62
C GLU A 34 -9.13 -4.32 -6.69
N ALA A 35 -9.53 -4.23 -7.96
CA ALA A 35 -8.80 -4.79 -9.08
C ALA A 35 -7.38 -4.20 -9.18
N ILE A 36 -7.24 -2.89 -8.96
CA ILE A 36 -5.94 -2.20 -8.94
C ILE A 36 -5.08 -2.67 -7.77
N VAL A 37 -5.66 -2.78 -6.56
CA VAL A 37 -4.93 -3.27 -5.39
C VAL A 37 -4.45 -4.72 -5.60
N ARG A 38 -5.29 -5.56 -6.24
CA ARG A 38 -4.93 -6.92 -6.64
C ARG A 38 -3.77 -6.95 -7.64
N PHE A 39 -3.82 -6.10 -8.65
CA PHE A 39 -2.73 -5.95 -9.62
C PHE A 39 -1.42 -5.57 -8.96
N LEU A 40 -1.43 -4.58 -8.06
CA LEU A 40 -0.23 -4.14 -7.33
C LEU A 40 0.37 -5.28 -6.52
N ARG A 41 -0.47 -6.02 -5.78
CA ARG A 41 -0.01 -7.17 -5.01
C ARG A 41 0.52 -8.29 -5.89
N ALA A 42 -0.17 -8.63 -6.98
CA ALA A 42 0.26 -9.65 -7.93
C ALA A 42 1.61 -9.30 -8.57
N SER A 43 1.90 -8.01 -8.69
CA SER A 43 3.18 -7.47 -9.16
C SER A 43 4.26 -7.38 -8.07
N ALA A 44 4.06 -8.05 -6.93
CA ALA A 44 4.95 -8.02 -5.77
C ALA A 44 5.19 -6.63 -5.15
N CYS A 45 4.29 -5.67 -5.41
CA CYS A 45 4.34 -4.36 -4.77
C CYS A 45 4.03 -4.50 -3.27
N SER A 46 4.82 -3.82 -2.42
CA SER A 46 4.59 -3.85 -0.98
C SER A 46 3.27 -3.17 -0.62
N LYS A 47 2.73 -3.41 0.58
CA LYS A 47 1.50 -2.75 1.06
C LYS A 47 1.68 -1.22 1.12
N ILE A 48 2.84 -0.77 1.57
CA ILE A 48 3.18 0.66 1.68
C ILE A 48 3.29 1.29 0.29
N ASP A 49 3.96 0.61 -0.63
CA ASP A 49 4.09 1.10 -2.00
C ASP A 49 2.77 1.08 -2.75
N SER A 50 1.90 0.09 -2.47
CA SER A 50 0.55 0.04 -3.01
C SER A 50 -0.26 1.27 -2.58
N ILE A 51 -0.14 1.70 -1.31
CA ILE A 51 -0.77 2.94 -0.81
C ILE A 51 -0.21 4.16 -1.54
N ALA A 52 1.11 4.26 -1.69
CA ALA A 52 1.76 5.40 -2.33
C ALA A 52 1.38 5.51 -3.82
N VAL A 53 1.40 4.39 -4.54
CA VAL A 53 1.00 4.31 -5.95
C VAL A 53 -0.48 4.65 -6.10
N LEU A 54 -1.37 4.04 -5.30
CA LEU A 54 -2.80 4.29 -5.40
C LEU A 54 -3.16 5.75 -5.13
N ASN A 55 -2.55 6.37 -4.11
CA ASN A 55 -2.73 7.80 -3.82
C ASN A 55 -2.34 8.66 -5.04
N ARG A 56 -1.19 8.38 -5.66
CA ARG A 56 -0.69 9.13 -6.80
C ARG A 56 -1.48 8.89 -8.09
N ALA A 57 -2.01 7.68 -8.28
CA ALA A 57 -2.77 7.32 -9.47
C ALA A 57 -4.21 7.84 -9.43
N SER A 58 -4.89 7.72 -8.28
CA SER A 58 -6.32 8.04 -8.13
C SER A 58 -6.61 9.43 -7.57
N GLY A 59 -5.65 10.08 -6.90
CA GLY A 59 -5.84 11.38 -6.27
C GLY A 59 -6.74 11.38 -5.02
N ILE A 60 -7.17 10.22 -4.50
CA ILE A 60 -8.09 10.10 -3.35
C ILE A 60 -7.50 10.51 -1.99
N GLY A 61 -6.23 10.92 -1.97
CA GLY A 61 -5.53 11.32 -0.76
C GLY A 61 -4.98 10.14 0.05
N LEU A 62 -3.94 10.42 0.85
CA LEU A 62 -3.17 9.38 1.54
C LEU A 62 -3.99 8.60 2.57
N ALA A 63 -4.83 9.27 3.35
CA ALA A 63 -5.66 8.63 4.38
C ALA A 63 -6.64 7.63 3.74
N LYS A 64 -7.31 8.03 2.65
CA LYS A 64 -8.24 7.16 1.95
C LYS A 64 -7.53 6.02 1.23
N ALA A 65 -6.38 6.28 0.61
CA ALA A 65 -5.56 5.24 0.00
C ALA A 65 -5.12 4.19 1.03
N LYS A 66 -4.71 4.61 2.23
CA LYS A 66 -4.39 3.71 3.35
C LYS A 66 -5.60 2.88 3.74
N GLU A 67 -6.75 3.52 3.98
CA GLU A 67 -7.98 2.84 4.36
C GLU A 67 -8.36 1.74 3.36
N VAL A 68 -8.38 2.09 2.06
CA VAL A 68 -8.79 1.15 1.00
C VAL A 68 -7.81 -0.02 0.89
N VAL A 69 -6.50 0.23 0.87
CA VAL A 69 -5.51 -0.86 0.79
C VAL A 69 -5.55 -1.73 2.06
N HIS A 70 -5.66 -1.11 3.24
CA HIS A 70 -5.64 -1.82 4.51
C HIS A 70 -6.87 -2.74 4.71
N PHE A 71 -8.05 -2.29 4.26
CA PHE A 71 -9.29 -3.06 4.36
C PHE A 71 -9.64 -3.85 3.08
N SER A 72 -8.78 -3.83 2.06
CA SER A 72 -8.97 -4.62 0.83
C SER A 72 -9.01 -6.11 1.11
N ALA A 73 -9.82 -6.84 0.33
CA ALA A 73 -9.80 -8.30 0.35
C ALA A 73 -8.43 -8.84 -0.04
N THR A 74 -7.76 -8.14 -0.97
CA THR A 74 -6.41 -8.43 -1.43
C THR A 74 -5.36 -8.48 -0.31
N TRP A 75 -5.47 -7.69 0.76
CA TRP A 75 -4.53 -7.69 1.89
C TRP A 75 -5.08 -8.32 3.18
N ALA A 76 -6.24 -8.99 3.10
CA ALA A 76 -6.91 -9.57 4.25
C ALA A 76 -6.11 -10.70 4.93
N ASP A 77 -5.31 -11.46 4.18
CA ASP A 77 -4.43 -12.52 4.70
C ASP A 77 -3.33 -11.97 5.61
N ARG A 78 -2.83 -10.76 5.32
CA ARG A 78 -1.83 -10.07 6.15
C ARG A 78 -2.44 -9.28 7.29
N LYS A 79 -3.75 -9.04 7.28
CA LYS A 79 -4.43 -8.30 8.34
C LYS A 79 -4.20 -8.95 9.71
N ALA A 80 -4.36 -10.26 9.81
CA ALA A 80 -4.13 -10.98 11.07
C ALA A 80 -2.67 -10.88 11.56
N SER A 81 -1.70 -10.90 10.66
CA SER A 81 -0.28 -10.76 11.01
C SER A 81 0.09 -9.31 11.37
N ASP A 82 -0.50 -8.33 10.69
CA ASP A 82 -0.28 -6.90 10.95
C ASP A 82 -0.91 -6.49 12.29
N GLU A 83 -2.10 -6.99 12.60
CA GLU A 83 -2.81 -6.76 13.86
C GLU A 83 -2.04 -7.38 15.03
N LYS A 84 -1.61 -8.64 14.88
CA LYS A 84 -0.81 -9.34 15.88
C LYS A 84 0.51 -8.61 16.17
N PHE A 85 1.20 -8.14 15.13
CA PHE A 85 2.42 -7.34 15.32
C PHE A 85 2.14 -6.03 16.06
N HIS A 86 0.99 -5.40 15.82
CA HIS A 86 0.58 -4.19 16.54
C HIS A 86 0.30 -4.47 18.03
N GLU A 87 -0.43 -5.54 18.33
CA GLU A 87 -0.69 -6.00 19.69
C GLU A 87 0.62 -6.31 20.42
N ASP A 88 1.50 -7.09 19.79
CA ASP A 88 2.80 -7.47 20.37
C ASP A 88 3.67 -6.22 20.69
N ILE A 89 3.59 -5.15 19.88
CA ILE A 89 4.29 -3.87 20.15
C ILE A 89 3.65 -3.12 21.33
N VAL A 90 2.31 -3.06 21.37
CA VAL A 90 1.59 -2.37 22.46
C VAL A 90 1.86 -3.05 23.79
N ASP A 91 1.86 -4.38 23.83
CA ASP A 91 2.17 -5.17 25.01
C ASP A 91 3.62 -4.94 25.47
N ALA A 92 4.57 -4.94 24.55
CA ALA A 92 5.98 -4.65 24.89
C ALA A 92 6.13 -3.26 25.52
N LEU A 93 5.53 -2.22 24.90
CA LEU A 93 5.62 -0.84 25.38
C LEU A 93 4.89 -0.61 26.72
N THR A 94 3.80 -1.32 26.98
CA THR A 94 3.06 -1.22 28.25
C THR A 94 3.71 -2.03 29.37
N SER A 95 4.45 -3.08 29.05
CA SER A 95 5.19 -3.88 30.04
C SER A 95 6.46 -3.20 30.58
N GLU A 96 7.09 -2.31 29.79
CA GLU A 96 8.34 -1.61 30.16
C GLU A 96 8.12 -0.34 31.01
N TRP A 97 6.87 0.14 31.12
CA TRP A 97 6.49 1.22 32.03
C TRP A 97 5.22 0.86 32.83
N PRO A 98 5.36 0.09 33.91
CA PRO A 98 4.25 -0.09 34.85
C PRO A 98 3.96 1.27 35.51
N THR A 99 2.74 1.79 35.31
CA THR A 99 2.18 2.92 36.07
C THR A 99 2.07 2.61 37.55
#